data_AF-A0AAJ7E3K3-F1
#
_entry.id   AF-A0AAJ7E3K3-F1
#
_cell.length_a   1.000
_cell.length_b   1.000
_cell.length_c   1.000
_cell.angle_alpha   90.00
_cell.angle_beta   90.00
_cell.angle_gamma   90.00
#
_symmetry.space_group_name_H-M   'P 1'
#
loop_
_entity.id
_entity.type
_entity.pdbx_description
1 polymer ?
#
loop_
_entity_poly.entity_id
_entity_poly.type
_entity_poly.pdbx_seq_one_letter_code
_entity_poly.pdbx_strand_id
1 'polypeptide(L)'
;MVIKHHINDGNSWCPDCVKAHPFIEKGIQSAPGTYHYIIVSVGDRAFWKNSKCPFRTNSEIHIQTLPTLVKWGTQKRLEGDQLLNNDLIEMLLAEDDN
;
A
#
# COMPACT_ATOMS: atom_id res chain seq x y z
N MET A 1 -0.87 6.01 -1.41
CA MET A 1 -1.39 5.51 -0.10
C MET A 1 -0.94 4.08 0.08
N VAL A 2 -0.11 3.81 1.09
CA VAL A 2 0.20 2.44 1.51
C VAL A 2 -0.60 2.15 2.75
N ILE A 3 -1.39 1.10 2.72
CA ILE A 3 -2.16 0.74 3.90
C ILE A 3 -1.30 -0.17 4.80
N LYS A 4 -0.62 0.39 5.80
CA LYS A 4 0.17 -0.28 6.85
C LYS A 4 -0.33 0.11 8.25
N HIS A 5 -0.39 -0.87 9.16
CA HIS A 5 -0.76 -0.74 10.58
C HIS A 5 0.05 0.30 11.40
N HIS A 6 -0.56 0.87 12.45
CA HIS A 6 0.05 1.74 13.48
C HIS A 6 0.77 0.92 14.54
N ILE A 7 2.01 1.30 14.85
CA ILE A 7 2.99 0.48 15.56
C ILE A 7 3.06 0.87 17.04
N ASN A 8 2.82 -0.07 17.97
CA ASN A 8 3.24 0.07 19.38
C ASN A 8 4.57 -0.67 19.70
N ASP A 9 4.97 -1.68 18.91
CA ASP A 9 6.15 -2.55 19.19
C ASP A 9 7.11 -2.76 17.98
N GLY A 10 7.14 -1.84 17.02
CA GLY A 10 7.97 -1.91 15.81
C GLY A 10 7.42 -2.70 14.61
N ASN A 11 6.56 -3.71 14.81
CA ASN A 11 6.23 -4.69 13.75
C ASN A 11 4.74 -4.81 13.39
N SER A 12 4.44 -4.95 12.09
CA SER A 12 3.09 -5.24 11.59
C SER A 12 2.72 -6.71 11.83
N TRP A 13 1.48 -6.99 12.21
CA TRP A 13 0.96 -8.37 12.31
C TRP A 13 0.83 -9.08 10.95
N CYS A 14 0.91 -8.31 9.85
CA CYS A 14 0.81 -8.80 8.48
C CYS A 14 2.24 -9.09 7.95
N PRO A 15 2.63 -10.37 7.77
CA PRO A 15 3.98 -10.73 7.33
C PRO A 15 4.29 -10.22 5.93
N ASP A 16 3.32 -10.23 5.02
CA ASP A 16 3.48 -9.71 3.65
C ASP A 16 3.75 -8.20 3.66
N CYS A 17 3.12 -7.49 4.59
CA CYS A 17 3.34 -6.07 4.80
C CYS A 17 4.76 -5.77 5.32
N VAL A 18 5.28 -6.62 6.22
CA VAL A 18 6.69 -6.52 6.68
C VAL A 18 7.64 -6.79 5.53
N LYS A 19 7.38 -7.85 4.75
CA LYS A 19 8.20 -8.26 3.60
C LYS A 19 8.26 -7.20 2.49
N ALA A 20 7.13 -6.58 2.16
CA ALA A 20 7.05 -5.59 1.08
C ALA A 20 7.58 -4.19 1.47
N HIS A 21 7.61 -3.87 2.76
CA HIS A 21 8.01 -2.54 3.24
C HIS A 21 9.34 -2.01 2.64
N PRO A 22 10.47 -2.76 2.65
CA PRO A 22 11.72 -2.25 2.11
C PRO A 22 11.68 -2.00 0.59
N PHE A 23 10.89 -2.76 -0.17
CA PHE A 23 10.73 -2.55 -1.61
C PHE A 23 9.95 -1.27 -1.90
N ILE A 24 8.90 -1.02 -1.11
CA ILE A 24 8.10 0.21 -1.25
C ILE A 24 8.93 1.44 -0.85
N GLU A 25 9.68 1.39 0.24
CA GLU A 25 10.55 2.50 0.65
C GLU A 25 11.60 2.80 -0.41
N LYS A 26 12.24 1.77 -0.97
CA LYS A 26 13.19 1.93 -2.07
C LYS A 26 12.54 2.59 -3.29
N GLY A 27 11.37 2.10 -3.71
CA GLY A 27 10.66 2.67 -4.86
C GLY A 27 10.27 4.14 -4.65
N ILE A 28 9.81 4.51 -3.45
CA ILE A 28 9.49 5.90 -3.11
C ILE A 28 10.74 6.78 -3.12
N GLN A 29 11.88 6.30 -2.62
CA GLN A 29 13.15 7.04 -2.61
C GLN A 29 13.72 7.23 -4.02
N SER A 30 13.51 6.27 -4.91
CA SER A 30 13.97 6.32 -6.31
C SER A 30 13.02 7.09 -7.22
N ALA A 31 11.78 7.37 -6.80
CA ALA A 31 10.77 7.96 -7.66
C ALA A 31 11.10 9.42 -8.01
N PRO A 32 11.02 9.81 -9.30
CA PRO A 32 11.30 11.17 -9.73
C PRO A 32 10.16 12.13 -9.36
N GLY A 33 10.45 13.26 -8.73
CA GLY A 33 9.45 14.29 -8.42
C GLY A 33 9.06 14.36 -6.95
N THR A 34 8.01 15.12 -6.65
CA THR A 34 7.55 15.33 -5.26
C THR A 34 6.24 14.58 -5.03
N TYR A 35 6.26 13.62 -4.10
CA TYR A 35 5.09 12.82 -3.77
C TYR A 35 4.69 12.97 -2.31
N HIS A 36 3.39 13.01 -2.05
CA HIS A 36 2.87 12.81 -0.72
C HIS A 36 2.67 11.32 -0.44
N TYR A 37 3.60 10.74 0.32
CA TYR A 37 3.52 9.37 0.76
C TYR A 37 2.73 9.26 2.07
N ILE A 38 1.55 8.62 2.00
CA ILE A 38 0.66 8.42 3.14
C ILE A 38 0.64 6.95 3.52
N ILE A 39 0.90 6.67 4.80
CA ILE A 39 0.76 5.37 5.41
C ILE A 39 -0.58 5.30 6.18
N VAL A 40 -1.40 4.27 5.93
CA VAL A 40 -2.74 4.13 6.51
C VAL A 40 -2.89 2.81 7.26
N SER A 41 -3.21 2.85 8.54
CA SER A 41 -3.47 1.64 9.33
C SER A 41 -4.85 1.07 9.05
N VAL A 42 -4.91 -0.22 8.70
CA VAL A 42 -6.20 -0.94 8.70
C VAL A 42 -6.74 -1.22 10.10
N GLY A 43 -5.97 -0.98 11.16
CA GLY A 43 -6.27 -1.48 12.50
C GLY A 43 -5.73 -2.89 12.72
N ASP A 44 -6.40 -3.66 13.57
CA ASP A 44 -5.99 -5.03 13.92
C ASP A 44 -6.42 -6.07 12.86
N ARG A 45 -5.92 -7.31 13.03
CA ARG A 45 -6.22 -8.42 12.10
C ARG A 45 -7.70 -8.80 12.09
N ALA A 46 -8.40 -8.68 13.22
CA ALA A 46 -9.82 -9.04 13.32
C ALA A 46 -10.69 -8.03 12.56
N PHE A 47 -10.40 -6.74 12.71
CA PHE A 47 -11.02 -5.66 11.95
C PHE A 47 -10.82 -5.83 10.45
N TRP A 48 -9.58 -6.10 10.01
CA TRP A 48 -9.28 -6.32 8.58
C TRP A 48 -9.99 -7.54 7.97
N LYS A 49 -10.07 -8.64 8.73
CA LYS A 49 -10.74 -9.88 8.29
C LYS A 49 -12.26 -9.75 8.23
N ASN A 50 -12.84 -8.75 8.86
CA ASN A 50 -14.28 -8.52 8.77
C ASN A 50 -14.65 -8.15 7.33
N SER A 51 -15.58 -8.90 6.72
CA SER A 51 -16.06 -8.60 5.35
C SER A 51 -16.76 -7.24 5.24
N LYS A 52 -17.26 -6.70 6.36
CA LYS A 52 -17.85 -5.36 6.45
C LYS A 52 -16.82 -4.26 6.73
N CYS A 53 -15.53 -4.58 6.75
CA CYS A 53 -14.46 -3.60 6.92
C CYS A 53 -14.59 -2.47 5.88
N PRO A 54 -14.59 -1.18 6.27
CA PRO A 54 -14.77 -0.07 5.35
C PRO A 54 -13.76 -0.04 4.20
N PHE A 55 -12.54 -0.53 4.42
CA PHE A 55 -11.54 -0.66 3.36
C PHE A 55 -11.99 -1.59 2.24
N ARG A 56 -12.78 -2.63 2.54
CA ARG A 56 -13.31 -3.60 1.57
C ARG A 56 -14.60 -3.13 0.90
N THR A 57 -15.45 -2.43 1.64
CA THR A 57 -16.82 -2.11 1.20
C THR A 57 -16.97 -0.72 0.60
N ASN A 58 -16.10 0.23 0.95
CA ASN A 58 -16.11 1.56 0.36
C ASN A 58 -15.75 1.48 -1.14
N SER A 59 -16.58 2.07 -1.99
CA SER A 59 -16.45 2.00 -3.46
C SER A 59 -15.26 2.78 -4.02
N GLU A 60 -14.77 3.80 -3.31
CA GLU A 60 -13.63 4.61 -3.75
C GLU A 60 -12.31 3.92 -3.41
N ILE A 61 -12.26 3.20 -2.29
CA ILE A 61 -11.04 2.55 -1.78
C ILE A 61 -10.96 1.11 -2.29
N HIS A 62 -11.97 0.30 -1.97
CA HIS A 62 -12.14 -1.10 -2.36
C HIS A 62 -10.85 -1.95 -2.35
N ILE A 63 -10.23 -2.06 -1.17
CA ILE A 63 -8.97 -2.79 -0.95
C ILE A 63 -9.30 -4.17 -0.40
N GLN A 64 -8.91 -5.21 -1.15
CA GLN A 64 -9.20 -6.61 -0.78
C GLN A 64 -7.98 -7.34 -0.19
N THR A 65 -6.80 -6.83 -0.46
CA THR A 65 -5.51 -7.48 -0.18
C THR A 65 -4.65 -6.57 0.70
N LEU A 66 -3.76 -7.14 1.50
CA LEU A 66 -2.67 -6.40 2.14
C LEU A 66 -1.34 -7.06 1.79
N PRO A 67 -0.25 -6.29 1.67
CA PRO A 67 -0.24 -4.83 1.53
C PRO A 67 -0.83 -4.39 0.17
N THR A 68 -1.26 -3.13 0.08
CA THR A 68 -1.66 -2.49 -1.19
C THR A 68 -1.07 -1.09 -1.27
N LEU A 69 -0.50 -0.75 -2.43
CA LEU A 69 -0.02 0.57 -2.80
C LEU A 69 -0.94 1.14 -3.88
N VAL A 70 -1.53 2.30 -3.60
CA VAL A 70 -2.45 2.99 -4.54
C VAL A 70 -1.86 4.33 -4.97
N LYS A 71 -1.90 4.60 -6.29
CA LYS A 71 -1.71 5.95 -6.86
C LYS A 71 -3.05 6.68 -6.78
N TRP A 72 -3.17 7.57 -5.80
CA TRP A 72 -4.42 8.24 -5.46
C TRP A 72 -4.97 9.07 -6.65
N GLY A 73 -6.29 9.11 -6.80
CA GLY A 73 -6.95 9.75 -7.94
C GLY A 73 -6.95 8.92 -9.23
N THR A 74 -6.36 7.73 -9.23
CA THR A 74 -6.33 6.80 -10.38
C THR A 74 -6.82 5.41 -9.98
N GLN A 75 -7.02 4.52 -10.97
CA GLN A 75 -7.29 3.10 -10.72
C GLN A 75 -6.02 2.26 -10.50
N LYS A 76 -4.83 2.84 -10.67
CA LYS A 76 -3.56 2.11 -10.62
C LYS A 76 -3.20 1.73 -9.19
N ARG A 77 -2.95 0.44 -8.98
CA ARG A 77 -2.57 -0.14 -7.68
C ARG A 77 -1.69 -1.38 -7.85
N LEU A 78 -0.92 -1.68 -6.83
CA LEU A 78 -0.18 -2.94 -6.67
C LEU A 78 -0.59 -3.60 -5.36
N GLU A 79 -0.74 -4.92 -5.38
CA GLU A 79 -1.24 -5.71 -4.26
C GLU A 79 -0.35 -6.92 -3.96
N GLY A 80 -0.21 -7.25 -2.68
CA GLY A 80 0.49 -8.45 -2.22
C GLY A 80 1.91 -8.53 -2.77
N ASP A 81 2.24 -9.66 -3.41
CA ASP A 81 3.59 -9.93 -3.93
C ASP A 81 4.00 -9.04 -5.11
N GLN A 82 3.07 -8.32 -5.76
CA GLN A 82 3.45 -7.32 -6.77
C GLN A 82 4.36 -6.23 -6.19
N LEU A 83 4.23 -5.97 -4.88
CA LEU A 83 5.04 -5.02 -4.13
C LEU A 83 6.45 -5.54 -3.80
N LEU A 84 6.80 -6.74 -4.25
CA LEU A 84 8.17 -7.27 -4.16
C LEU A 84 8.96 -7.05 -5.45
N ASN A 85 8.35 -6.40 -6.45
CA ASN A 85 8.98 -6.06 -7.71
C ASN A 85 9.20 -4.54 -7.78
N ASN A 86 10.47 -4.11 -7.70
CA ASN A 86 10.83 -2.69 -7.77
C ASN A 86 10.40 -2.07 -9.10
N ASP A 87 10.51 -2.79 -10.21
CA ASP A 87 10.17 -2.27 -11.54
C ASP A 87 8.67 -1.91 -11.61
N LEU A 88 7.80 -2.75 -11.01
CA LEU A 88 6.37 -2.44 -10.94
C LEU A 88 6.09 -1.21 -10.07
N ILE A 89 6.80 -1.07 -8.95
CA ILE A 89 6.65 0.08 -8.06
C ILE A 89 7.11 1.36 -8.77
N GLU A 90 8.25 1.33 -9.45
CA GLU A 90 8.77 2.44 -10.24
C GLU A 90 7.80 2.82 -11.36
N MET A 91 7.26 1.84 -12.09
CA MET A 91 6.21 2.07 -13.11
C MET A 91 4.93 2.67 -12.53
N LEU A 92 4.53 2.28 -11.32
CA LEU A 92 3.36 2.86 -10.65
C LEU A 92 3.61 4.32 -10.26
N LEU A 93 4.81 4.63 -9.78
CA LEU A 93 5.18 5.94 -9.24
C LEU A 93 5.54 6.94 -10.33
N ALA A 94 6.01 6.49 -11.50
CA ALA A 94 6.31 7.35 -12.64
C ALA A 94 5.15 8.32 -12.94
N GLU A 95 5.51 9.54 -13.32
CA GLU A 95 4.54 10.53 -13.81
C GLU A 95 3.87 9.98 -15.07
N ASP A 96 2.57 10.24 -15.21
CA ASP A 96 1.88 9.94 -16.45
C ASP A 96 2.23 11.07 -17.42
N ASP A 97 2.99 10.77 -18.49
CA ASP A 97 3.22 11.70 -19.59
C ASP A 97 1.86 12.15 -20.13
N ASN A 98 1.43 13.36 -19.75
CA ASN A 98 0.19 13.97 -20.23
C ASN A 98 0.48 15.29 -20.94
#